data_AF-A0A6I3A008-F1
#
_entry.id   AF-A0A6I3A008-F1
#
_cell.length_a   1.000
_cell.length_b   1.000
_cell.length_c   1.000
_cell.angle_alpha   90.00
_cell.angle_beta   90.00
_cell.angle_gamma   90.00
#
_symmetry.space_group_name_H-M   'P 1'
#
loop_
_entity.id
_entity.type
_entity.pdbx_description
1 polymer ?
#
loop_
_entity_poly.entity_id
_entity_poly.type
_entity_poly.pdbx_seq_one_letter_code
_entity_poly.pdbx_strand_id
1 'polypeptide(L)' 'RRDVAVAAYWASEGAQQVVTAAQHLHGGIGADVDYPVHRYFLWGIQLASVLGSASSHLARLGNLIART' A
#
# COMPACT_ATOMS: atom_id res chain seq x y z
N ARG A 1 -4.40 -12.00 -16.25
CA ARG A 1 -3.69 -12.32 -14.98
C ARG A 1 -2.54 -11.35 -14.68
N ARG A 2 -1.84 -10.78 -15.68
CA ARG A 2 -0.81 -9.75 -15.49
C ARG A 2 -1.35 -8.48 -14.83
N ASP A 3 -2.54 -8.02 -15.25
CA ASP A 3 -3.16 -6.79 -14.73
C ASP A 3 -3.44 -6.88 -13.22
N VAL A 4 -3.84 -8.05 -12.74
CA VAL A 4 -4.03 -8.31 -11.30
C VAL A 4 -2.71 -8.19 -10.52
N ALA A 5 -1.60 -8.67 -11.09
CA ALA A 5 -0.29 -8.56 -10.45
C ALA A 5 0.21 -7.10 -10.44
N VAL A 6 -0.05 -6.34 -11.51
CA VAL A 6 0.22 -4.90 -11.58
C VAL A 6 -0.61 -4.14 -10.55
N ALA A 7 -1.91 -4.44 -10.45
CA ALA A 7 -2.80 -3.83 -9.48
C ALA A 7 -2.37 -4.14 -8.04
N ALA A 8 -1.97 -5.38 -7.74
CA ALA A 8 -1.49 -5.76 -6.41
C ALA A 8 -0.19 -5.03 -6.02
N TYR A 9 0.74 -4.88 -6.97
CA TYR A 9 1.96 -4.08 -6.76
C TYR A 9 1.62 -2.63 -6.41
N TRP A 10 0.80 -1.97 -7.23
CA TRP A 10 0.43 -0.57 -7.00
C TRP A 10 -0.43 -0.36 -5.76
N ALA A 11 -1.33 -1.29 -5.44
CA ALA A 11 -2.10 -1.24 -4.21
C ALA A 11 -1.21 -1.39 -2.97
N SER A 12 -0.09 -2.11 -3.07
CA SER A 12 0.84 -2.29 -1.95
C SER A 12 1.80 -1.10 -1.81
N GLU A 13 2.42 -0.69 -2.91
CA GLU A 13 3.40 0.39 -2.93
C GLU A 13 2.70 1.75 -2.73
N GLY A 14 1.71 2.05 -3.57
CA GLY A 14 1.04 3.33 -3.59
C GLY A 14 0.24 3.59 -2.32
N ALA A 15 -0.37 2.56 -1.71
CA ALA A 15 -1.08 2.73 -0.45
C ALA A 15 -0.13 3.19 0.66
N GLN A 16 1.07 2.61 0.78
CA GLN A 16 2.05 3.04 1.80
C GLN A 16 2.46 4.50 1.60
N GLN A 17 2.73 4.92 0.36
CA GLN A 17 3.06 6.31 0.05
C GLN A 17 1.92 7.26 0.42
N VAL A 18 0.70 6.99 -0.06
CA VAL A 18 -0.46 7.87 0.12
C VAL A 18 -0.81 8.02 1.59
N VAL A 19 -0.88 6.92 2.35
CA VAL A 19 -1.30 7.02 3.74
C VAL A 19 -0.24 7.66 4.63
N THR A 20 1.04 7.44 4.36
CA THR A 20 2.13 8.08 5.09
C THR A 20 2.14 9.59 4.82
N ALA A 21 1.99 9.98 3.55
CA ALA A 21 1.89 11.39 3.18
C ALA A 21 0.65 12.05 3.81
N ALA A 22 -0.51 11.39 3.77
CA ALA A 22 -1.72 11.87 4.41
C ALA A 22 -1.52 12.08 5.91
N GLN A 23 -0.94 11.09 6.61
CA GLN A 23 -0.63 11.21 8.03
C GLN A 23 0.31 12.40 8.31
N HIS A 24 1.36 12.55 7.51
CA HIS A 24 2.32 13.64 7.64
C HIS A 24 1.68 15.03 7.47
N LEU A 25 0.80 15.20 6.48
CA LEU A 25 0.12 16.47 6.21
C LEU A 25 -0.77 16.94 7.37
N HIS A 26 -1.28 16.01 8.18
CA HIS A 26 -2.07 16.36 9.36
C HIS A 26 -1.20 16.65 10.59
N GLY A 27 0.09 16.30 10.57
CA GLY A 27 0.97 16.48 11.72
C GLY A 27 0.45 15.74 12.96
N GLY A 28 0.55 16.38 14.14
CA GLY A 28 0.17 15.78 15.41
C GLY A 28 -1.30 15.38 15.51
N ILE A 29 -2.23 16.15 14.91
CA ILE A 29 -3.67 15.82 14.95
C ILE A 29 -3.98 14.52 14.22
N GLY A 30 -3.13 14.12 13.27
CA GLY A 30 -3.31 12.87 12.55
C GLY A 30 -3.23 11.63 13.44
N ALA A 31 -2.54 11.72 14.59
CA ALA A 31 -2.41 10.62 15.55
C ALA A 31 -3.54 10.59 16.59
N ASP A 32 -4.37 11.64 16.64
CA ASP A 32 -5.53 11.69 17.51
C ASP A 32 -6.59 10.68 17.05
N VAL A 33 -7.08 9.85 17.98
CA VAL A 33 -8.07 8.80 17.71
C VAL A 33 -9.48 9.35 17.56
N ASP A 34 -9.72 10.58 18.02
CA ASP A 34 -10.96 11.31 17.78
C ASP A 34 -10.96 11.99 16.40
N TYR A 35 -9.79 12.16 15.78
CA TYR A 35 -9.64 12.65 14.40
C TYR A 35 -9.59 11.50 13.39
N PRO A 36 -10.26 11.56 12.22
CA PRO A 36 -10.55 10.35 11.43
C PRO A 36 -9.37 9.78 10.61
N VAL A 37 -8.30 10.54 10.35
CA VAL A 37 -7.28 10.13 9.35
C VAL A 37 -6.49 8.88 9.74
N HIS A 38 -6.25 8.65 11.04
CA HIS A 38 -5.49 7.49 11.52
C HIS A 38 -6.12 6.16 11.07
N ARG A 39 -7.44 6.10 10.89
CA ARG A 39 -8.15 4.88 10.46
C ARG A 39 -7.73 4.46 9.05
N TYR A 40 -7.62 5.44 8.16
CA TYR A 40 -7.17 5.21 6.78
C TYR A 40 -5.69 4.84 6.72
N PHE A 41 -4.87 5.42 7.61
CA PHE A 41 -3.48 5.00 7.76
C PHE A 41 -3.37 3.53 8.16
N LEU A 42 -4.06 3.13 9.22
CA LEU A 42 -4.02 1.75 9.71
C LEU A 42 -4.55 0.76 8.67
N TRP A 43 -5.67 1.06 8.03
CA TRP A 43 -6.22 0.21 6.97
C TRP A 43 -5.30 0.13 5.76
N GLY A 44 -4.72 1.25 5.31
CA GLY A 44 -3.82 1.28 4.16
C GLY A 44 -2.55 0.48 4.40
N ILE A 45 -1.92 0.61 5.58
CA ILE A 45 -0.73 -0.18 5.93
C ILE A 45 -1.07 -1.68 6.02
N GLN A 46 -2.22 -2.03 6.58
CA GLN A 46 -2.66 -3.43 6.64
C GLN A 46 -2.89 -3.99 5.23
N LEU A 47 -3.68 -3.31 4.40
CA LEU A 47 -3.99 -3.75 3.04
C LEU A 47 -2.74 -3.84 2.16
N ALA A 48 -1.77 -2.96 2.37
CA ALA A 48 -0.51 -2.96 1.64
C ALA A 48 0.40 -4.17 1.92
N SER A 49 0.09 -4.97 2.94
CA SER A 49 0.93 -6.10 3.36
C SER A 49 0.18 -7.42 3.52
N VAL A 50 -1.15 -7.42 3.60
CA VAL A 50 -1.96 -8.60 3.93
C VAL A 50 -1.86 -9.76 2.92
N LEU A 51 -1.52 -9.49 1.65
CA LEU A 51 -1.33 -10.52 0.61
C LEU A 51 0.12 -10.61 0.12
N GLY A 52 1.05 -10.01 0.85
CA GLY A 52 2.44 -9.85 0.46
C GLY A 52 2.85 -8.38 0.40
N SER A 53 4.15 -8.14 0.44
CA SER A 53 4.71 -6.79 0.30
C SER A 53 4.79 -6.37 -1.17
N ALA A 54 4.97 -5.06 -1.42
CA ALA A 54 5.24 -4.53 -2.74
C ALA A 54 6.39 -5.27 -3.45
N SER A 55 7.49 -5.56 -2.76
CA SER A 55 8.63 -6.32 -3.31
C SER A 55 8.25 -7.76 -3.70
N SER A 56 7.40 -8.42 -2.90
CA SER A 56 6.90 -9.76 -3.23
C SER A 56 6.06 -9.74 -4.50
N HIS A 57 5.15 -8.76 -4.62
CA HIS A 57 4.34 -8.58 -5.83
C HIS A 57 5.18 -8.23 -7.05
N LEU A 58 6.21 -7.39 -6.91
CA LEU A 58 7.12 -7.02 -7.99
C LEU A 58 7.94 -8.22 -8.49
N ALA A 59 8.47 -9.04 -7.57
CA ALA A 59 9.19 -10.27 -7.94
C ALA A 59 8.29 -11.25 -8.70
N ARG A 60 7.03 -11.42 -8.25
CA ARG A 60 6.04 -12.23 -8.96
C ARG A 60 5.74 -11.68 -10.35
N LEU A 61 5.58 -10.36 -10.49
CA LEU A 61 5.36 -9.72 -11.78
C LEU A 61 6.56 -9.92 -12.73
N GLY A 62 7.79 -9.78 -12.23
CA GLY A 62 9.01 -10.04 -13.00
C GLY A 62 9.05 -11.47 -13.54
N ASN A 63 8.74 -12.46 -12.69
CA ASN A 63 8.66 -13.86 -13.11
C ASN A 63 7.57 -14.12 -14.17
N LEU A 64 6.46 -13.39 -14.14
CA LEU A 64 5.41 -13.51 -15.15
C LEU A 64 5.85 -12.93 -16.51
N ILE A 65 6.62 -11.84 -16.50
CA ILE A 65 7.14 -11.19 -17.71
C ILE A 65 8.28 -12.00 -18.32
N ALA A 66 9.16 -12.61 -17.53
CA ALA A 66 10.27 -13.41 -18.04
C ALA A 66 9.84 -14.73 -18.71
N ARG A 67 8.59 -15.17 -18.50
CA ARG A 67 8.03 -16.40 -19.05
C ARG A 67 7.27 -16.21 -20.36
N THR A 68 7.16 -14.96 -20.84
CA THR A 68 6.59 -14.61 -22.15
C THR A 68 7.70 -14.39 -23.15
#